data_AF-A0A2S0P8W0-F1
#
_entry.id   AF-A0A2S0P8W0-F1
#
_cell.length_a   1.000
_cell.length_b   1.000
_cell.length_c   1.000
_cell.angle_alpha   90.00
_cell.angle_beta   90.00
_cell.angle_gamma   90.00
#
_symmetry.space_group_name_H-M   'P 1'
#
loop_
_entity.id
_entity.type
_entity.pdbx_description
1 polymer ?
#
loop_
_entity_poly.entity_id
_entity_poly.type
_entity_poly.pdbx_seq_one_letter_code
_entity_poly.pdbx_strand_id
1 'polypeptide(L)'
;MKTTFHSTGFQPAWRSGTHTPARQVVAHTGGIVRGKFPSVKAGRMVAFESLLERDALYLCDFSESVTDIREQPFTLPFTDGTRVRRYTPDFALKLEDGSTLVLEVKPAAKLTQPDLAQTFALIRNEMRATNQRFRILTDDAIRREPRLGNLKLLHRYLSTPLPEPVSHVLHRSCPNKTLEEWGQSLGGLPYALAAIAHSLLIFDWSQELCLSTPVFAPSQGDAHVQNFL
;
A
#
# COMPACT_ATOMS: atom_id res chain seq x y z
N MET A 1 -31.80 -18.91 -6.29
CA MET A 1 -30.97 -18.94 -7.52
C MET A 1 -29.51 -18.77 -7.13
N LYS A 2 -28.59 -19.55 -7.73
CA LYS A 2 -27.17 -19.54 -7.36
C LYS A 2 -26.42 -18.41 -8.07
N THR A 3 -25.73 -17.57 -7.30
CA THR A 3 -24.74 -16.61 -7.82
C THR A 3 -23.55 -17.39 -8.37
N THR A 4 -23.14 -17.07 -9.60
CA THR A 4 -22.04 -17.79 -10.29
C THR A 4 -21.16 -16.79 -11.03
N PHE A 5 -19.84 -16.93 -10.91
CA PHE A 5 -18.88 -16.19 -11.74
C PHE A 5 -18.82 -16.82 -13.13
N HIS A 6 -18.70 -15.98 -14.15
CA HIS A 6 -18.62 -16.43 -15.53
C HIS A 6 -17.17 -16.25 -16.01
N SER A 7 -16.41 -17.36 -16.08
CA SER A 7 -15.12 -17.59 -16.75
C SER A 7 -13.84 -17.78 -15.90
N THR A 8 -12.90 -18.44 -16.57
CA THR A 8 -11.59 -19.03 -16.19
C THR A 8 -10.54 -18.04 -15.70
N GLY A 9 -9.98 -18.28 -14.51
CA GLY A 9 -8.64 -17.84 -14.05
C GLY A 9 -8.14 -16.48 -14.53
N PHE A 10 -8.62 -15.39 -13.93
CA PHE A 10 -8.14 -14.04 -14.23
C PHE A 10 -6.98 -13.64 -13.32
N GLN A 11 -5.78 -13.43 -13.86
CA GLN A 11 -4.65 -12.91 -13.10
C GLN A 11 -4.35 -11.47 -13.51
N PRO A 12 -3.91 -10.59 -12.59
CA PRO A 12 -3.33 -9.31 -12.99
C PRO A 12 -2.17 -9.58 -13.94
N ALA A 13 -2.16 -8.89 -15.08
CA ALA A 13 -1.21 -9.14 -16.14
C ALA A 13 0.19 -8.59 -15.81
N TRP A 14 0.91 -9.15 -14.83
CA TRP A 14 2.23 -8.69 -14.34
C TRP A 14 3.36 -8.62 -15.40
N ARG A 15 3.12 -9.02 -16.66
CA ARG A 15 4.12 -9.04 -17.73
C ARG A 15 4.64 -7.63 -18.06
N SER A 16 5.83 -7.59 -18.64
CA SER A 16 6.68 -6.42 -18.99
C SER A 16 6.11 -5.51 -20.09
N GLY A 17 4.81 -5.23 -20.04
CA GLY A 17 4.15 -4.18 -20.80
C GLY A 17 3.65 -3.07 -19.88
N THR A 18 3.41 -1.89 -20.42
CA THR A 18 2.80 -0.77 -19.72
C THR A 18 1.43 -1.17 -19.14
N HIS A 19 1.27 -1.09 -17.80
CA HIS A 19 -0.02 -1.33 -17.15
C HIS A 19 -1.07 -0.35 -17.67
N THR A 20 -2.20 -0.88 -18.13
CA THR A 20 -3.37 -0.09 -18.52
C THR A 20 -4.53 -0.46 -17.59
N PRO A 21 -5.08 0.49 -16.81
CA PRO A 21 -6.21 0.22 -15.92
C PRO A 21 -7.39 -0.40 -16.67
N ALA A 22 -8.02 -1.43 -16.09
CA ALA A 22 -9.14 -2.14 -16.71
C ALA A 22 -10.39 -1.24 -16.89
N ARG A 23 -10.45 -0.14 -16.15
CA ARG A 23 -11.43 0.91 -16.31
C ARG A 23 -10.70 2.25 -16.41
N GLN A 24 -11.15 3.10 -17.33
CA GLN A 24 -10.66 4.46 -17.41
C GLN A 24 -11.31 5.32 -16.32
N VAL A 25 -10.50 6.16 -15.70
CA VAL A 25 -10.98 7.22 -14.81
C VAL A 25 -11.77 8.21 -15.66
N VAL A 26 -13.11 8.16 -15.57
CA VAL A 26 -14.00 9.06 -16.31
C VAL A 26 -13.82 10.49 -15.78
N ALA A 27 -13.66 11.45 -16.70
CA ALA A 27 -13.45 12.86 -16.40
C ALA A 27 -14.66 13.53 -15.71
N HIS A 28 -14.42 14.73 -15.18
CA HIS A 28 -15.18 15.45 -14.16
C HIS A 28 -16.71 15.47 -14.31
N THR A 29 -17.39 14.98 -13.27
CA THR A 29 -18.77 15.35 -12.93
C THR A 29 -18.86 15.36 -11.39
N GLY A 30 -18.74 16.54 -10.78
CA GLY A 30 -19.09 16.87 -9.39
C GLY A 30 -18.51 16.04 -8.23
N GLY A 31 -17.73 16.69 -7.35
CA GLY A 31 -17.52 16.29 -5.94
C GLY A 31 -16.67 15.06 -5.62
N ILE A 32 -16.33 14.21 -6.60
CA ILE A 32 -15.56 12.99 -6.37
C ILE A 32 -14.07 13.29 -6.53
N VAL A 33 -13.31 13.15 -5.43
CA VAL A 33 -11.85 13.33 -5.44
C VAL A 33 -11.21 12.17 -6.18
N ARG A 34 -10.70 12.45 -7.39
CA ARG A 34 -9.88 11.53 -8.19
C ARG A 34 -8.53 12.18 -8.46
N GLY A 35 -7.49 11.38 -8.62
CA GLY A 35 -6.16 11.90 -8.86
C GLY A 35 -5.15 10.83 -9.21
N LYS A 36 -3.87 11.21 -9.16
CA LYS A 36 -2.75 10.31 -9.36
C LYS A 36 -1.77 10.43 -8.20
N PHE A 37 -1.22 9.30 -7.78
CA PHE A 37 -0.26 9.16 -6.71
C PHE A 37 1.12 8.76 -7.27
N PRO A 38 2.22 9.44 -6.91
CA PRO A 38 3.56 9.12 -7.42
C PRO A 38 4.14 7.91 -6.67
N SER A 39 3.73 6.69 -7.03
CA SER A 39 4.20 5.49 -6.36
C SER A 39 5.64 5.17 -6.75
N VAL A 40 6.49 4.97 -5.74
CA VAL A 40 7.88 4.53 -5.95
C VAL A 40 7.92 3.07 -6.39
N LYS A 41 7.09 2.21 -5.78
CA LYS A 41 7.03 0.78 -6.12
C LYS A 41 6.46 0.49 -7.49
N ALA A 42 5.47 1.26 -7.93
CA ALA A 42 4.94 1.14 -9.29
C ALA A 42 5.86 1.79 -10.34
N GLY A 43 6.81 2.64 -9.92
CA GLY A 43 7.66 3.43 -10.82
C GLY A 43 6.90 4.42 -11.70
N ARG A 44 5.66 4.78 -11.33
CA ARG A 44 4.77 5.63 -12.13
C ARG A 44 3.68 6.28 -11.29
N MET A 45 2.94 7.18 -11.92
CA MET A 45 1.70 7.73 -11.38
C MET A 45 0.60 6.66 -11.38
N VAL A 46 0.11 6.28 -10.20
CA VAL A 46 -1.00 5.33 -9.97
C VAL A 46 -2.29 6.11 -9.79
N ALA A 47 -3.33 5.82 -10.57
CA ALA A 47 -4.61 6.52 -10.43
C ALA A 47 -5.39 6.04 -9.18
N PHE A 48 -6.16 6.95 -8.58
CA PHE A 48 -7.11 6.65 -7.50
C PHE A 48 -8.43 7.40 -7.73
N GLU A 49 -9.54 6.81 -7.30
CA GLU A 49 -10.89 7.36 -7.40
C GLU A 49 -11.46 7.87 -6.07
N SER A 50 -10.70 7.72 -4.97
CA SER A 50 -11.05 8.28 -3.66
C SER A 50 -9.83 8.70 -2.84
N LEU A 51 -10.03 9.60 -1.87
CA LEU A 51 -8.98 9.94 -0.90
C LEU A 51 -8.56 8.76 -0.03
N LEU A 52 -9.46 7.81 0.21
CA LEU A 52 -9.15 6.63 1.01
C LEU A 52 -8.24 5.66 0.25
N GLU A 53 -8.46 5.48 -1.06
CA GLU A 53 -7.54 4.77 -1.96
C GLU A 53 -6.17 5.45 -1.99
N ARG A 54 -6.13 6.79 -2.12
CA ARG A 54 -4.86 7.54 -2.03
C ARG A 54 -4.15 7.29 -0.71
N ASP A 55 -4.88 7.31 0.41
CA ASP A 55 -4.28 7.06 1.73
C ASP A 55 -3.76 5.60 1.84
N ALA A 56 -4.44 4.63 1.23
CA ALA A 56 -3.99 3.23 1.17
C ALA A 56 -2.71 3.04 0.35
N LEU A 57 -2.47 3.85 -0.69
CA LEU A 57 -1.25 3.78 -1.50
C LEU A 57 0.01 4.12 -0.69
N TYR A 58 -0.07 4.98 0.32
CA TYR A 58 1.05 5.20 1.24
C TYR A 58 1.41 3.91 1.98
N LEU A 59 0.44 3.16 2.50
CA LEU A 59 0.71 1.88 3.18
C LEU A 59 1.34 0.88 2.20
N CYS A 60 0.89 0.83 0.95
CA CYS A 60 1.41 -0.07 -0.07
C CYS A 60 2.87 0.26 -0.43
N ASP A 61 3.18 1.54 -0.65
CA ASP A 61 4.53 2.02 -0.96
C ASP A 61 5.53 1.73 0.18
N PHE A 62 5.08 1.72 1.44
CA PHE A 62 5.93 1.43 2.58
C PHE A 62 5.96 -0.05 3.02
N SER A 63 5.03 -0.90 2.55
CA SER A 63 5.00 -2.31 2.97
C SER A 63 6.08 -3.15 2.29
N GLU A 64 7.14 -3.53 2.98
CA GLU A 64 8.36 -4.14 2.40
C GLU A 64 8.10 -5.34 1.51
N SER A 65 7.13 -6.18 1.86
CA SER A 65 6.74 -7.33 1.04
C SER A 65 6.18 -6.98 -0.35
N VAL A 66 5.78 -5.72 -0.61
CA VAL A 66 5.23 -5.27 -1.89
C VAL A 66 6.34 -4.83 -2.84
N THR A 67 6.31 -5.31 -4.08
CA THR A 67 7.31 -5.01 -5.12
C THR A 67 6.75 -4.26 -6.33
N ASP A 68 5.43 -4.31 -6.60
CA ASP A 68 4.75 -3.57 -7.67
C ASP A 68 3.28 -3.33 -7.28
N ILE A 69 2.68 -2.24 -7.78
CA ILE A 69 1.32 -1.79 -7.49
C ILE A 69 0.58 -1.48 -8.79
N ARG A 70 -0.62 -2.04 -8.95
CA ARG A 70 -1.48 -1.82 -10.12
C ARG A 70 -2.90 -1.47 -9.72
N GLU A 71 -3.37 -0.30 -10.13
CA GLU A 71 -4.76 0.12 -9.98
C GLU A 71 -5.68 -0.59 -10.97
N GLN A 72 -6.89 -0.92 -10.51
CA GLN A 72 -7.95 -1.49 -11.34
C GLN A 72 -7.46 -2.64 -12.24
N PRO A 73 -6.87 -3.69 -11.64
CA PRO A 73 -6.03 -4.65 -12.34
C PRO A 73 -6.79 -5.54 -13.34
N PHE A 74 -8.08 -5.79 -13.09
CA PHE A 74 -8.97 -6.58 -13.94
C PHE A 74 -10.43 -6.32 -13.56
N THR A 75 -11.37 -6.79 -14.39
CA THR A 75 -12.81 -6.76 -14.08
C THR A 75 -13.43 -8.15 -14.15
N LEU A 76 -14.12 -8.57 -13.10
CA LEU A 76 -14.85 -9.83 -13.02
C LEU A 76 -16.36 -9.61 -13.23
N PRO A 77 -16.99 -10.25 -14.22
CA PRO A 77 -18.43 -10.31 -14.31
C PRO A 77 -18.99 -11.36 -13.32
N PHE A 78 -20.04 -11.01 -12.60
CA PHE A 78 -20.74 -11.93 -11.69
C PHE A 78 -22.25 -11.68 -11.72
N THR A 79 -23.06 -12.70 -11.41
CA THR A 79 -24.52 -12.56 -11.38
C THR A 79 -25.02 -12.58 -9.94
N ASP A 80 -25.69 -11.54 -9.46
CA ASP A 80 -26.24 -11.45 -8.09
C ASP A 80 -27.59 -12.17 -7.90
N GLY A 81 -27.87 -13.18 -8.74
CA GLY A 81 -29.14 -13.87 -8.82
C GLY A 81 -30.09 -13.33 -9.89
N THR A 82 -30.12 -12.00 -10.13
CA THR A 82 -31.04 -11.41 -11.13
C THR A 82 -30.36 -10.50 -12.15
N ARG A 83 -29.20 -9.92 -11.82
CA ARG A 83 -28.48 -8.98 -12.68
C ARG A 83 -27.03 -9.41 -12.85
N VAL A 84 -26.52 -9.23 -14.06
CA VAL A 84 -25.07 -9.29 -14.33
C VAL A 84 -24.46 -7.98 -13.82
N ARG A 85 -23.53 -8.11 -12.89
CA ARG A 85 -22.73 -7.02 -12.32
C ARG A 85 -21.26 -7.20 -12.70
N ARG A 86 -20.49 -6.12 -12.54
CA ARG A 86 -19.04 -6.10 -12.75
C ARG A 86 -18.37 -5.71 -11.44
N TYR A 87 -17.30 -6.41 -11.11
CA TYR A 87 -16.44 -6.11 -9.98
C TYR A 87 -15.04 -5.78 -10.49
N THR A 88 -14.48 -4.64 -10.09
CA THR A 88 -13.10 -4.23 -10.42
C THR A 88 -12.42 -3.90 -9.10
N PRO A 89 -11.40 -4.67 -8.68
CA PRO A 89 -10.65 -4.35 -7.47
C PRO A 89 -9.98 -3.00 -7.58
N ASP A 90 -9.75 -2.33 -6.45
CA ASP A 90 -9.06 -1.04 -6.44
C ASP A 90 -7.57 -1.21 -6.81
N PHE A 91 -6.89 -2.22 -6.23
CA PHE A 91 -5.48 -2.51 -6.52
C PHE A 91 -5.16 -4.02 -6.60
N ALA A 92 -4.08 -4.36 -7.31
CA ALA A 92 -3.32 -5.59 -7.13
C ALA A 92 -1.88 -5.25 -6.72
N LEU A 93 -1.35 -6.01 -5.78
CA LEU A 93 0.01 -5.89 -5.26
C LEU A 93 0.79 -7.15 -5.59
N LYS A 94 1.98 -6.98 -6.17
CA LYS A 94 2.93 -8.09 -6.35
C LYS A 94 3.76 -8.18 -5.10
N LEU A 95 3.83 -9.37 -4.52
CA LEU A 95 4.60 -9.60 -3.31
C LEU A 95 5.99 -10.17 -3.65
N GLU A 96 6.93 -10.01 -2.73
CA GLU A 96 8.30 -10.53 -2.84
C GLU A 96 8.32 -12.06 -3.02
N ASP A 97 7.40 -12.77 -2.37
CA ASP A 97 7.20 -14.23 -2.53
C ASP A 97 6.64 -14.63 -3.91
N GLY A 98 6.47 -13.66 -4.83
CA GLY A 98 5.92 -13.84 -6.17
C GLY A 98 4.40 -13.93 -6.22
N SER A 99 3.72 -13.99 -5.07
CA SER A 99 2.26 -14.05 -5.02
C SER A 99 1.61 -12.69 -5.28
N THR A 100 0.31 -12.70 -5.51
CA THR A 100 -0.51 -11.51 -5.72
C THR A 100 -1.48 -11.32 -4.57
N LEU A 101 -1.53 -10.11 -4.03
CA LEU A 101 -2.60 -9.64 -3.14
C LEU A 101 -3.52 -8.69 -3.89
N VAL A 102 -4.76 -9.10 -4.10
CA VAL A 102 -5.86 -8.25 -4.60
C VAL A 102 -6.43 -7.46 -3.43
N LEU A 103 -6.49 -6.15 -3.59
CA LEU A 103 -6.85 -5.20 -2.56
C LEU A 103 -8.09 -4.41 -2.95
N GLU A 104 -9.05 -4.37 -2.03
CA GLU A 104 -10.24 -3.53 -2.09
C GLU A 104 -10.19 -2.50 -0.97
N VAL A 105 -10.50 -1.24 -1.26
CA VAL A 105 -10.52 -0.15 -0.28
C VAL A 105 -11.96 0.32 -0.08
N LYS A 106 -12.47 0.22 1.15
CA LYS A 106 -13.85 0.61 1.49
C LYS A 106 -13.97 1.14 2.91
N PRO A 107 -14.79 2.18 3.17
CA PRO A 107 -15.09 2.57 4.54
C PRO A 107 -15.72 1.41 5.33
N ALA A 108 -15.33 1.22 6.59
CA ALA A 108 -15.82 0.15 7.46
C ALA A 108 -17.36 0.19 7.58
N ALA A 109 -17.93 1.39 7.68
CA ALA A 109 -19.38 1.62 7.73
C ALA A 109 -20.13 1.13 6.48
N LYS A 110 -19.48 0.94 5.33
CA LYS A 110 -20.12 0.34 4.14
C LYS A 110 -20.21 -1.18 4.24
N LEU A 111 -19.29 -1.82 4.95
CA LEU A 111 -19.24 -3.28 5.06
C LEU A 111 -20.35 -3.86 5.94
N THR A 112 -21.04 -3.03 6.72
CA THR A 112 -22.23 -3.44 7.50
C THR A 112 -23.47 -3.60 6.62
N GLN A 113 -23.44 -3.15 5.36
CA GLN A 113 -24.55 -3.30 4.43
C GLN A 113 -24.65 -4.76 3.95
N PRO A 114 -25.78 -5.45 4.19
CA PRO A 114 -25.90 -6.88 3.89
C PRO A 114 -25.57 -7.25 2.44
N ASP A 115 -26.08 -6.47 1.48
CA ASP A 115 -25.86 -6.69 0.06
C ASP A 115 -24.38 -6.60 -0.34
N LEU A 116 -23.66 -5.65 0.24
CA LEU A 116 -22.23 -5.45 -0.02
C LEU A 116 -21.40 -6.55 0.64
N ALA A 117 -21.73 -6.93 1.88
CA ALA A 117 -21.09 -8.03 2.58
C ALA A 117 -21.26 -9.36 1.82
N GLN A 118 -22.47 -9.64 1.31
CA GLN A 118 -22.74 -10.81 0.49
C GLN A 118 -21.94 -10.78 -0.82
N THR A 119 -21.88 -9.62 -1.49
CA THR A 119 -21.09 -9.43 -2.71
C THR A 119 -19.61 -9.73 -2.46
N PHE A 120 -19.02 -9.22 -1.38
CA PHE A 120 -17.63 -9.48 -1.05
C PHE A 120 -17.35 -10.91 -0.58
N ALA A 121 -18.32 -11.60 0.03
CA ALA A 121 -18.18 -13.02 0.32
C ALA A 121 -18.06 -13.85 -0.97
N LEU A 122 -18.85 -13.50 -2.00
CA LEU A 122 -18.78 -14.14 -3.31
C LEU A 122 -17.43 -13.86 -4.00
N ILE A 123 -17.00 -12.60 -4.03
CA ILE A 123 -15.68 -12.20 -4.57
C ILE A 123 -14.56 -12.97 -3.86
N ARG A 124 -14.59 -13.05 -2.53
CA ARG A 124 -13.58 -13.77 -1.75
C ARG A 124 -13.52 -15.26 -2.12
N ASN A 125 -14.67 -15.90 -2.34
CA ASN A 125 -14.70 -17.30 -2.76
C ASN A 125 -14.10 -17.49 -4.15
N GLU A 126 -14.38 -16.58 -5.08
CA GLU A 126 -13.81 -16.61 -6.43
C GLU A 126 -12.29 -16.41 -6.43
N MET A 127 -11.79 -15.45 -5.65
CA MET A 127 -10.36 -15.21 -5.50
C MET A 127 -9.65 -16.44 -4.92
N ARG A 128 -10.26 -17.09 -3.91
CA ARG A 128 -9.73 -18.34 -3.36
C ARG A 128 -9.70 -19.46 -4.39
N ALA A 129 -10.76 -19.63 -5.18
CA ALA A 129 -10.84 -20.64 -6.23
C ALA A 129 -9.77 -20.44 -7.32
N THR A 130 -9.33 -19.20 -7.54
CA THR A 130 -8.28 -18.83 -8.49
C THR A 130 -6.90 -18.62 -7.86
N ASN A 131 -6.71 -19.09 -6.62
CA ASN A 131 -5.47 -19.01 -5.83
C ASN A 131 -4.92 -17.58 -5.67
N GLN A 132 -5.80 -16.59 -5.58
CA GLN A 132 -5.48 -15.20 -5.33
C GLN A 132 -5.76 -14.83 -3.87
N ARG A 133 -4.80 -14.15 -3.24
CA ARG A 133 -5.03 -13.55 -1.93
C ARG A 133 -5.91 -12.32 -2.13
N PHE A 134 -6.94 -12.16 -1.29
CA PHE A 134 -7.88 -11.05 -1.36
C PHE A 134 -8.05 -10.40 0.01
N ARG A 135 -7.95 -9.07 0.07
CA ARG A 135 -8.11 -8.31 1.31
C ARG A 135 -8.91 -7.04 1.07
N ILE A 136 -9.76 -6.72 2.04
CA ILE A 136 -10.45 -5.42 2.11
C ILE A 136 -9.73 -4.59 3.17
N LEU A 137 -9.26 -3.40 2.81
CA LEU A 137 -8.76 -2.40 3.76
C LEU A 137 -9.82 -1.36 4.03
N THR A 138 -10.00 -1.07 5.33
CA THR A 138 -10.92 -0.04 5.80
C THR A 138 -10.20 1.21 6.25
N ASP A 139 -10.95 2.30 6.38
CA ASP A 139 -10.50 3.54 7.00
C ASP A 139 -9.94 3.33 8.41
N ASP A 140 -10.49 2.41 9.22
CA ASP A 140 -9.93 2.05 10.54
C ASP A 140 -8.51 1.47 10.45
N ALA A 141 -8.21 0.76 9.36
CA ALA A 141 -6.88 0.19 9.11
C ALA A 141 -5.96 1.18 8.39
N ILE A 142 -6.48 2.01 7.49
CA ILE A 142 -5.71 2.94 6.65
C ILE A 142 -5.34 4.20 7.43
N ARG A 143 -6.31 4.82 8.12
CA ARG A 143 -6.21 6.15 8.74
C ARG A 143 -5.84 6.13 10.21
N ARG A 144 -5.06 5.12 10.63
CA ARG A 144 -4.48 5.09 11.97
C ARG A 144 -3.43 6.17 12.10
N GLU A 145 -3.65 7.10 13.02
CA GLU A 145 -2.68 8.12 13.39
C GLU A 145 -1.92 7.70 14.67
N PRO A 146 -0.66 8.17 14.86
CA PRO A 146 0.11 9.10 14.00
C PRO A 146 0.77 8.45 12.78
N ARG A 147 0.58 7.13 12.60
CA ARG A 147 1.23 6.35 11.55
C ARG A 147 0.98 6.90 10.14
N LEU A 148 -0.26 7.23 9.75
CA LEU A 148 -0.54 7.74 8.41
C LEU A 148 0.13 9.10 8.17
N GLY A 149 0.14 10.00 9.17
CA GLY A 149 0.89 11.25 9.14
C GLY A 149 2.39 11.02 8.89
N ASN A 150 2.99 10.08 9.61
CA ASN A 150 4.40 9.71 9.43
C ASN A 150 4.68 9.16 8.03
N LEU A 151 3.84 8.25 7.51
CA LEU A 151 3.98 7.71 6.15
C LEU A 151 3.90 8.82 5.09
N LYS A 152 2.98 9.78 5.25
CA LYS A 152 2.85 10.94 4.35
C LYS A 152 4.08 11.85 4.40
N LEU A 153 4.66 12.06 5.60
CA LEU A 153 5.90 12.80 5.77
C LEU A 153 7.06 12.08 5.06
N LEU A 154 7.24 10.80 5.36
CA LEU A 154 8.37 9.99 4.90
C LEU A 154 8.33 9.68 3.40
N HIS A 155 7.15 9.64 2.77
CA HIS A 155 7.00 9.32 1.35
C HIS A 155 7.85 10.22 0.44
N ARG A 156 7.98 11.50 0.83
CA ARG A 156 8.81 12.49 0.13
C ARG A 156 10.30 12.10 0.07
N TYR A 157 10.75 11.26 0.99
CA TYR A 157 12.14 10.84 1.13
C TYR A 157 12.43 9.45 0.52
N LEU A 158 11.41 8.72 0.02
CA LEU A 158 11.61 7.46 -0.70
C LEU A 158 12.39 7.63 -2.00
N SER A 159 12.36 8.84 -2.58
CA SER A 159 13.16 9.20 -3.77
C SER A 159 14.48 9.90 -3.43
N THR A 160 14.74 10.17 -2.15
CA THR A 160 15.99 10.80 -1.72
C THR A 160 17.12 9.77 -1.78
N PRO A 161 18.20 10.03 -2.53
CA PRO A 161 19.37 9.17 -2.53
C PRO A 161 20.03 9.22 -1.16
N LEU A 162 20.36 8.05 -0.63
CA LEU A 162 21.14 7.93 0.59
C LEU A 162 22.62 8.06 0.24
N PRO A 163 23.40 8.90 0.93
CA PRO A 163 24.82 9.02 0.66
C PRO A 163 25.56 7.73 1.02
N GLU A 164 26.59 7.40 0.25
CA GLU A 164 27.27 6.11 0.31
C GLU A 164 28.20 5.84 1.52
N PRO A 165 28.09 6.53 2.68
CA PRO A 165 28.54 5.93 3.93
C PRO A 165 27.42 5.69 4.95
N VAL A 166 26.12 5.80 4.59
CA VAL A 166 25.02 5.57 5.54
C VAL A 166 25.17 4.21 6.25
N SER A 167 25.49 3.14 5.53
CA SER A 167 25.77 1.81 6.12
C SER A 167 26.92 1.84 7.14
N HIS A 168 28.02 2.54 6.86
CA HIS A 168 29.16 2.67 7.77
C HIS A 168 28.79 3.43 9.05
N VAL A 169 27.98 4.48 8.95
CA VAL A 169 27.51 5.25 10.11
C VAL A 169 26.53 4.44 10.96
N LEU A 170 25.63 3.68 10.31
CA LEU A 170 24.68 2.80 10.99
C LEU A 170 25.39 1.72 11.82
N HIS A 171 26.41 1.06 11.26
CA HIS A 171 27.16 0.01 11.95
C HIS A 171 27.99 0.47 13.16
N ARG A 172 28.44 1.74 13.17
CA ARG A 172 29.29 2.29 14.25
C ARG A 172 28.51 3.06 15.31
N SER A 173 27.23 3.33 15.07
CA SER A 173 26.43 4.17 15.95
C SER A 173 25.84 3.38 17.11
N CYS A 174 25.73 4.04 18.26
CA CYS A 174 25.00 3.50 19.41
C CYS A 174 23.53 3.26 19.05
N PRO A 175 22.90 2.22 19.61
CA PRO A 175 21.55 1.78 19.23
C PRO A 175 20.47 2.83 19.52
N ASN A 176 20.68 3.72 20.50
CA ASN A 176 19.66 4.66 20.97
C ASN A 176 20.07 6.10 20.65
N LYS A 177 19.50 6.67 19.59
CA LYS A 177 19.63 8.08 19.22
C LYS A 177 18.25 8.66 18.90
N THR A 178 18.08 9.96 19.08
CA THR A 178 16.89 10.65 18.56
C THR A 178 17.01 10.87 17.05
N LEU A 179 15.90 11.20 16.39
CA LEU A 179 15.90 11.59 14.98
C LEU A 179 16.87 12.76 14.70
N GLU A 180 16.95 13.74 15.60
CA GLU A 180 17.87 14.88 15.49
C GLU A 180 19.33 14.44 15.53
N GLU A 181 19.70 13.57 16.48
CA GLU A 181 21.05 13.04 16.62
C GLU A 181 21.47 12.18 15.41
N TRP A 182 20.53 11.42 14.85
CA TRP A 182 20.74 10.73 13.57
C TRP A 182 20.93 11.72 12.42
N GLY A 183 20.16 12.80 12.38
CA GLY A 183 20.34 13.88 11.43
C GLY A 183 21.76 14.45 11.49
N GLN A 184 22.27 14.74 12.68
CA GLN A 184 23.66 15.20 12.87
C GLN A 184 24.69 14.15 12.41
N SER A 185 24.41 12.86 12.66
CA SER A 185 25.31 11.76 12.30
C SER A 185 25.36 11.47 10.79
N LEU A 186 24.25 11.68 10.08
CA LEU A 186 24.08 11.33 8.66
C LEU A 186 24.24 12.54 7.71
N GLY A 187 24.66 13.70 8.22
CA GLY A 187 24.88 14.91 7.42
C GLY A 187 23.61 15.73 7.14
N GLY A 188 22.55 15.51 7.91
CA GLY A 188 21.33 16.32 7.90
C GLY A 188 20.06 15.51 8.20
N LEU A 189 19.02 16.21 8.68
CA LEU A 189 17.70 15.62 8.93
C LEU A 189 17.09 14.90 7.71
N PRO A 190 17.20 15.42 6.46
CA PRO A 190 16.68 14.70 5.28
C PRO A 190 17.27 13.30 5.10
N TYR A 191 18.55 13.09 5.44
CA TYR A 191 19.18 11.78 5.31
C TYR A 191 18.74 10.81 6.41
N ALA A 192 18.49 11.30 7.63
CA ALA A 192 17.88 10.48 8.68
C ALA A 192 16.44 10.07 8.31
N LEU A 193 15.65 11.00 7.77
CA LEU A 193 14.29 10.71 7.28
C LEU A 193 14.30 9.74 6.10
N ALA A 194 15.24 9.89 5.16
CA ALA A 194 15.44 8.94 4.07
C ALA A 194 15.84 7.56 4.61
N ALA A 195 16.73 7.49 5.61
CA ALA A 195 17.14 6.22 6.20
C ALA A 195 15.95 5.50 6.87
N ILE A 196 15.04 6.24 7.51
CA ILE A 196 13.78 5.67 8.00
C ILE A 196 12.89 5.22 6.84
N ALA A 197 12.76 6.06 5.80
CA ALA A 197 11.89 5.76 4.66
C ALA A 197 12.32 4.49 3.90
N HIS A 198 13.63 4.22 3.85
CA HIS A 198 14.23 3.02 3.26
C HIS A 198 14.42 1.87 4.27
N SER A 199 13.75 1.92 5.43
CA SER A 199 13.82 0.90 6.49
C SER A 199 15.22 0.62 7.07
N LEU A 200 16.20 1.50 6.83
CA LEU A 200 17.55 1.40 7.43
C LEU A 200 17.59 1.88 8.88
N LEU A 201 16.61 2.69 9.25
CA LEU A 201 16.32 3.11 10.61
C LEU A 201 14.85 2.82 10.92
N ILE A 202 14.56 2.47 12.16
CA ILE A 202 13.22 2.13 12.63
C ILE A 202 12.85 2.94 13.88
N PHE A 203 11.56 3.12 14.10
CA PHE A 203 11.01 3.77 15.28
C PHE A 203 9.64 3.19 15.62
N ASP A 204 9.10 3.54 16.78
CA ASP A 204 7.75 3.15 17.19
C ASP A 204 6.70 3.93 16.38
N TRP A 205 6.07 3.24 15.43
CA TRP A 205 5.01 3.80 14.57
C TRP A 205 3.73 4.22 15.30
N SER A 206 3.58 3.87 16.59
CA SER A 206 2.50 4.39 17.43
C SER A 206 2.75 5.82 17.92
N GLN A 207 3.96 6.35 17.71
CA GLN A 207 4.37 7.69 18.10
C GLN A 207 4.50 8.62 16.89
N GLU A 208 4.30 9.92 17.12
CA GLU A 208 4.56 10.94 16.10
C GLU A 208 6.08 11.02 15.85
N LEU A 209 6.47 11.13 14.58
CA LEU A 209 7.86 11.30 14.22
C LEU A 209 8.26 12.77 14.36
N CYS A 210 9.02 13.09 15.41
CA CYS A 210 9.57 14.40 15.70
C CYS A 210 11.07 14.31 16.03
N LEU A 211 11.72 15.46 16.23
CA LEU A 211 13.19 15.54 16.44
C LEU A 211 13.67 14.72 17.63
N SER A 212 12.86 14.62 18.69
CA SER A 212 13.19 13.86 19.90
C SER A 212 12.75 12.38 19.84
N THR A 213 12.07 11.94 18.77
CA THR A 213 11.62 10.55 18.64
C THR A 213 12.82 9.62 18.67
N PRO A 214 12.83 8.60 19.54
CA PRO A 214 13.86 7.56 19.53
C PRO A 214 13.84 6.77 18.22
N VAL A 215 14.99 6.65 17.58
CA VAL A 215 15.18 5.96 16.30
C VAL A 215 16.39 5.03 16.42
N PHE A 216 16.25 3.82 15.88
CA PHE A 216 17.19 2.73 16.10
C PHE A 216 17.61 2.12 14.77
N ALA A 217 18.87 1.67 14.66
CA ALA A 217 19.29 0.80 13.56
C ALA A 217 18.81 -0.63 13.85
N PRO A 218 18.19 -1.34 12.88
CA PRO A 218 17.84 -2.76 13.04
C PRO A 218 19.05 -3.60 13.47
N SER A 219 18.87 -4.55 14.38
CA SER A 219 19.96 -5.46 14.77
C SER A 219 20.22 -6.49 13.67
N GLN A 220 21.46 -6.98 13.54
CA GLN A 220 21.76 -8.06 12.60
C GLN A 220 21.01 -9.34 13.02
N GLY A 221 20.00 -9.73 12.23
CA GLY A 221 19.18 -10.92 12.49
C GLY A 221 17.70 -10.60 12.74
N ASP A 222 17.36 -9.36 13.08
CA ASP A 222 15.97 -8.93 13.18
C ASP A 222 15.47 -8.56 11.78
N ALA A 223 14.81 -9.51 11.13
CA ALA A 223 13.99 -9.22 9.96
C ALA A 223 12.77 -8.38 10.41
N HIS A 224 12.96 -7.07 10.57
CA HIS A 224 11.88 -6.14 10.81
C HIS A 224 11.14 -5.88 9.50
N VAL A 225 10.34 -6.86 9.06
CA VAL A 225 9.48 -6.68 7.90
C VAL A 225 8.38 -5.68 8.25
N GLN A 226 8.52 -4.45 7.78
CA GLN A 226 7.47 -3.46 7.92
C GLN A 226 6.30 -3.83 7.00
N ASN A 227 5.27 -4.46 7.57
CA ASN A 227 4.05 -4.78 6.85
C ASN A 227 2.89 -3.94 7.37
N PHE A 228 2.46 -2.96 6.57
CA PHE A 228 1.33 -2.10 6.89
C PHE A 228 -0.01 -2.64 6.37
N LEU A 229 0.04 -3.73 5.59
CA LEU A 229 -1.10 -4.30 4.90
C LEU A 229 -1.79 -5.35 5.73
#